data_AF-A0A2V9V1V6-F1
#
_entry.id   AF-A0A2V9V1V6-F1
#
_cell.length_a   1.000
_cell.length_b   1.000
_cell.length_c   1.000
_cell.angle_alpha   90.00
_cell.angle_beta   90.00
_cell.angle_gamma   90.00
#
_symmetry.space_group_name_H-M   'P 1'
#
loop_
_entity.id
_entity.type
_entity.pdbx_description
1 polymer ?
#
loop_
_entity_poly.entity_id
_entity_poly.type
_entity_poly.pdbx_seq_one_letter_code
_entity_poly.pdbx_strand_id
1 'polypeptide(L)' 'MTLPDDLAKAVDSYRKAQENPPALTAVVQAALREYLGGRGFLRTYRPLKLTPVGRSGRRDISVEHDAYLAGIKK' A
#
# COMPACT_ATOMS: atom_id res chain seq x y z
N MET A 1 -3.68 7.97 26.20
CA MET A 1 -3.69 6.56 25.73
C MET A 1 -2.57 5.83 26.43
N THR A 2 -2.82 4.61 26.91
CA THR A 2 -1.84 3.74 27.56
C THR A 2 -1.58 2.52 26.68
N LEU A 3 -0.33 2.09 26.59
CA LEU A 3 0.03 0.88 25.86
C LEU A 3 -0.10 -0.32 26.81
N PRO A 4 -0.80 -1.40 26.41
CA PRO A 4 -0.84 -2.64 27.18
C PRO A 4 0.56 -3.20 27.50
N ASP A 5 0.72 -3.81 28.67
CA ASP A 5 2.03 -4.26 29.18
C ASP A 5 2.69 -5.33 28.29
N ASP A 6 1.90 -6.18 27.63
CA ASP A 6 2.37 -7.18 26.67
C ASP A 6 3.01 -6.51 25.44
N LEU A 7 2.35 -5.49 24.88
CA LEU A 7 2.88 -4.69 23.78
C LEU A 7 4.11 -3.89 24.19
N ALA A 8 4.11 -3.32 25.40
CA ALA A 8 5.26 -2.58 25.93
C ALA A 8 6.50 -3.49 26.03
N LYS A 9 6.34 -4.71 26.55
CA LYS A 9 7.42 -5.70 26.62
C LYS A 9 7.91 -6.12 25.24
N ALA A 10 7.00 -6.41 24.30
CA ALA A 10 7.37 -6.82 22.95
C ALA A 10 8.17 -5.74 22.22
N VAL A 11 7.77 -4.47 22.33
CA VAL A 11 8.49 -3.35 21.72
C VAL A 11 9.85 -3.13 22.39
N ASP A 12 9.94 -3.27 23.71
CA ASP A 12 11.22 -3.16 24.42
C ASP A 12 12.20 -4.27 24.00
N SER A 13 11.74 -5.52 23.89
CA SER A 13 12.52 -6.63 23.35
C SER A 13 12.99 -6.37 21.92
N TYR A 14 12.11 -5.86 21.05
CA TYR A 14 12.49 -5.50 19.68
C TYR A 14 13.58 -4.43 19.64
N ARG A 15 13.46 -3.37 20.46
CA ARG A 15 14.45 -2.29 20.53
C ARG A 15 15.81 -2.77 21.00
N LYS A 16 15.84 -3.64 22.01
CA LYS A 16 17.08 -4.23 22.55
C LYS A 16 17.79 -5.16 21.56
N ALA A 17 17.06 -5.75 20.62
CA ALA A 17 17.63 -6.61 19.59
C ALA A 17 18.28 -5.83 18.43
N GLN A 18 18.08 -4.50 18.35
CA GLN A 18 18.70 -3.67 17.32
C GLN A 18 20.05 -3.15 17.80
N GLU A 19 21.05 -3.18 16.91
CA GLU A 19 22.38 -2.61 17.17
C GLU A 19 22.32 -1.10 17.46
N ASN A 20 21.37 -0.39 16.85
CA ASN A 20 21.04 0.99 17.15
C ASN A 20 19.55 1.09 17.54
N PRO A 21 19.22 1.11 18.85
CA PRO A 21 17.84 1.04 19.32
C PRO A 21 17.01 2.24 18.81
N PRO A 22 15.97 2.01 17.99
CA PRO A 22 15.12 3.10 17.54
C PRO A 22 14.38 3.72 18.72
N ALA A 23 14.02 5.01 18.61
CA ALA A 23 13.15 5.65 19.59
C ALA A 23 11.80 4.90 19.67
N LEU A 24 11.24 4.75 20.88
CA LEU A 24 9.94 4.10 21.07
C LEU A 24 8.85 4.73 20.19
N THR A 25 8.87 6.07 20.11
CA THR A 25 7.95 6.85 19.28
C THR A 25 8.07 6.50 17.79
N ALA A 26 9.29 6.23 17.30
CA ALA A 26 9.50 5.86 15.90
C ALA A 26 8.89 4.48 15.59
N VAL A 27 9.04 3.52 16.50
CA VAL A 27 8.43 2.18 16.35
C VAL A 27 6.90 2.28 16.34
N VAL A 28 6.33 3.04 17.26
CA VAL A 28 4.88 3.25 17.35
C VAL A 28 4.33 3.98 16.12
N GLN A 29 5.03 5.01 15.63
CA GLN A 29 4.65 5.73 14.42
C GLN A 29 4.69 4.84 13.18
N ALA A 30 5.72 4.00 13.04
CA ALA A 30 5.84 3.05 11.94
C ALA A 30 4.69 2.03 11.96
N ALA A 31 4.43 1.41 13.12
CA ALA A 31 3.36 0.45 13.31
C ALA A 31 1.98 1.07 13.01
N LEU A 32 1.73 2.29 13.48
CA LEU A 32 0.47 2.99 13.22
C LEU A 32 0.30 3.31 11.73
N ARG A 33 1.38 3.72 11.06
CA ARG A 33 1.36 4.00 9.62
C ARG A 33 1.02 2.75 8.82
N GLU A 34 1.59 1.60 9.16
CA GLU A 34 1.25 0.33 8.51
C GLU A 34 -0.19 -0.11 8.81
N TYR A 35 -0.61 -0.05 10.08
CA TYR A 35 -1.96 -0.44 10.50
C TYR A 35 -3.04 0.38 9.78
N LEU A 36 -2.88 1.71 9.75
CA LEU A 36 -3.82 2.61 9.07
C LEU A 36 -3.70 2.51 7.55
N GLY A 37 -2.52 2.25 7.00
CA GLY A 37 -2.29 2.03 5.57
C GLY A 37 -2.99 0.76 5.07
N GLY A 38 -2.85 -0.36 5.78
CA GLY A 38 -3.50 -1.63 5.43
C GLY A 38 -5.04 -1.57 5.53
N ARG A 39 -5.57 -0.68 6.38
CA ARG A 39 -7.00 -0.41 6.50
C ARG A 39 -7.53 0.65 5.54
N GLY A 40 -6.66 1.28 4.76
CA GLY A 40 -7.03 2.34 3.80
C GLY A 40 -7.30 3.71 4.44
N PHE A 41 -7.11 3.88 5.75
CA PHE A 41 -7.21 5.17 6.43
C PHE A 41 -6.01 6.07 6.14
N LEU A 42 -4.87 5.48 5.79
CA LEU A 42 -3.68 6.21 5.38
C LEU A 42 -3.45 5.96 3.89
N ARG A 43 -3.70 6.99 3.08
CA ARG A 43 -3.62 6.91 1.62
C ARG A 43 -2.15 6.87 1.20
N THR A 44 -1.55 5.68 1.19
CA THR A 44 -0.22 5.49 0.61
C THR A 44 -0.37 5.56 -0.90
N TYR A 45 0.08 6.65 -1.52
CA TYR A 45 0.08 6.77 -2.97
C TYR A 45 0.99 5.71 -3.57
N ARG A 46 0.40 4.60 -4.03
CA ARG A 46 1.11 3.56 -4.78
C ARG A 46 0.72 3.71 -6.24
N PRO A 47 1.62 4.12 -7.14
CA PRO A 47 1.31 4.13 -8.56
C PRO A 47 0.94 2.71 -9.00
N LEU A 48 -0.15 2.59 -9.75
CA LEU A 48 -0.52 1.32 -10.37
C LEU A 48 0.59 0.95 -11.36
N LYS A 49 1.40 -0.05 -11.01
CA LYS A 49 2.33 -0.67 -11.95
C LYS A 49 1.54 -1.62 -12.84
N LEU A 50 0.95 -1.05 -13.89
CA LEU A 50 0.38 -1.82 -14.98
C LEU A 50 1.52 -2.12 -15.96
N THR A 51 1.97 -3.37 -15.99
CA THR A 51 2.86 -3.84 -17.06
C THR A 51 1.96 -4.28 -18.21
N PRO A 52 1.86 -3.51 -19.31
CA PRO A 52 1.10 -3.97 -20.46
C PRO A 52 1.77 -5.23 -21.01
N VAL A 53 1.00 -6.29 -21.17
CA VAL A 53 1.44 -7.43 -21.99
C VAL A 53 1.56 -6.86 -23.40
N GLY A 54 2.71 -6.96 -24.08
CA GLY A 54 3.00 -6.25 -25.34
C GLY A 54 2.04 -6.49 -26.52
N ARG A 55 0.95 -7.24 -26.33
CA ARG A 55 -0.17 -7.48 -27.25
C ARG A 55 -1.55 -7.25 -26.61
N SER A 56 -1.65 -6.55 -25.48
CA SER A 56 -2.92 -6.31 -24.78
C SER A 56 -3.61 -5.07 -25.34
N GLY A 57 -4.83 -5.26 -25.86
CA GLY A 57 -5.74 -4.19 -26.22
C GLY A 57 -5.38 -3.42 -27.49
N ARG A 58 -6.37 -2.72 -28.04
CA ARG A 58 -6.18 -1.71 -29.09
C ARG A 58 -6.20 -0.34 -28.45
N ARG A 59 -5.43 0.58 -29.03
CA ARG A 59 -5.11 1.89 -28.43
C ARG A 59 -6.31 2.82 -28.29
N ASP A 60 -7.36 2.57 -29.05
CA ASP A 60 -8.52 3.43 -29.24
C ASP A 60 -9.82 2.86 -28.63
N ILE A 61 -9.83 1.64 -28.11
CA ILE A 61 -11.06 1.01 -27.57
C ILE A 61 -11.68 1.86 -26.45
N SER A 62 -10.88 2.45 -25.57
CA SER A 62 -11.39 3.29 -24.48
C SER A 62 -12.02 4.60 -24.99
N VAL A 63 -11.67 5.04 -26.19
CA VAL A 63 -12.16 6.28 -26.81
C VAL A 63 -13.34 6.00 -27.74
N GLU A 64 -13.28 4.91 -28.49
CA GLU A 64 -14.25 4.54 -29.52
C GLU A 64 -15.09 3.31 -29.13
N HIS A 65 -15.29 3.12 -27.83
CA HIS A 65 -15.97 1.97 -27.24
C HIS A 65 -17.27 1.59 -27.97
N ASP A 66 -18.10 2.58 -28.27
CA ASP A 66 -19.40 2.35 -28.92
C ASP A 66 -19.25 1.85 -30.37
N ALA A 67 -18.21 2.28 -31.09
CA ALA A 67 -17.95 1.80 -32.45
C ALA A 67 -17.48 0.33 -32.46
N TYR A 68 -16.75 -0.09 -31.43
CA TYR A 68 -16.38 -1.49 -31.22
C TYR A 68 -17.59 -2.33 -30.81
N LEU A 69 -18.44 -1.84 -29.89
CA LEU A 69 -19.67 -2.52 -29.50
C LEU A 69 -20.67 -2.66 -30.65
N ALA A 70 -20.76 -1.64 -31.50
CA ALA A 70 -21.60 -1.66 -32.70
C ALA A 70 -21.01 -2.48 -33.85
N GLY A 71 -19.77 -3.00 -33.71
CA GLY A 71 -19.10 -3.79 -34.75
C GLY A 71 -18.65 -2.98 -35.98
N ILE A 72 -18.66 -1.64 -35.88
CA ILE A 72 -18.25 -0.70 -36.93
C ILE A 72 -16.72 -0.70 -37.06
N LYS A 73 -16.01 -0.85 -35.94
CA LYS A 73 -14.57 -1.06 -35.90
C LYS A 73 -14.27 -2.46 -35.38
N LYS A 74 -13.38 -3.17 -36.06
CA LYS A 74 -13.09 -4.58 -35.81
C LYS A 74 -11.65 -4.84 -35.52
#